data_AF-A0A653K9Z9-F1
#
_entry.id   AF-A0A653K9Z9-F1
#
_cell.length_a   1.000
_cell.length_b   1.000
_cell.length_c   1.000
_cell.angle_alpha   90.00
_cell.angle_beta   90.00
_cell.angle_gamma   90.00
#
_symmetry.space_group_name_H-M   'P 1'
#
loop_
_entity.id
_entity.type
_entity.pdbx_description
1 polymer ?
#
loop_
_entity_poly.entity_id
_entity_poly.type
_entity_poly.pdbx_seq_one_letter_code
_entity_poly.pdbx_strand_id
1 'polypeptide(L)'
;MMGKQLLSALLLSAVSSFTFAEDITGLWQSIDDKTGAPKALVEIRKEANGTYAGKVVKITPRTGYTPKETCVDCPAPYTNKPIVGLDVVTGLKYSEGLNYTNGRILDPNTGKIYSMKAKLSANGKRLHLRGYLGVSALGRNQIWIRAE
;
A
#
# COMPACT_ATOMS: atom_id res chain seq x y z
N MET A 1 -36.38 62.35 15.37
CA MET A 1 -35.34 62.23 14.33
C MET A 1 -35.20 60.79 13.91
N MET A 2 -35.29 60.56 12.60
CA MET A 2 -35.22 59.30 11.88
C MET A 2 -33.90 58.54 12.07
N GLY A 3 -33.99 57.23 12.35
CA GLY A 3 -33.53 56.14 11.48
C GLY A 3 -32.05 55.95 11.08
N LYS A 4 -31.59 54.71 11.33
CA LYS A 4 -30.71 53.82 10.54
C LYS A 4 -29.27 53.57 11.06
N GLN A 5 -29.02 52.34 11.55
CA GLN A 5 -28.18 51.24 10.97
C GLN A 5 -26.66 51.48 11.22
N LEU A 6 -25.83 50.52 11.62
CA LEU A 6 -25.37 49.38 10.81
C LEU A 6 -24.53 48.38 11.66
N LEU A 7 -24.89 47.10 11.53
CA LEU A 7 -24.03 45.92 11.33
C LEU A 7 -22.86 45.67 12.31
N SER A 8 -23.11 44.79 13.28
CA SER A 8 -22.06 44.02 13.94
C SER A 8 -21.55 42.95 12.94
N ALA A 9 -20.36 43.17 12.38
CA ALA A 9 -19.73 42.23 11.46
C ALA A 9 -19.13 41.05 12.25
N LEU A 10 -19.84 39.92 12.29
CA LEU A 10 -19.32 38.65 12.79
C LEU A 10 -18.33 38.11 11.75
N LEU A 11 -17.02 38.31 11.97
CA LEU A 11 -15.97 37.65 11.20
C LEU A 11 -16.03 36.14 11.44
N LEU A 12 -16.71 35.40 10.56
CA LEU A 12 -16.53 33.95 10.45
C LEU A 12 -15.15 33.70 9.80
N SER A 13 -14.13 33.49 10.63
CA SER A 13 -12.88 32.90 10.18
C SER A 13 -13.13 31.43 9.83
N ALA A 14 -13.38 31.15 8.55
CA ALA A 14 -13.42 29.80 8.01
C ALA A 14 -12.02 29.19 8.07
N VAL A 15 -11.78 28.35 9.08
CA VAL A 15 -10.57 27.53 9.17
C VAL A 15 -10.77 26.35 8.22
N SER A 16 -10.38 26.53 6.96
CA SER A 16 -10.38 25.46 5.97
C SER A 16 -9.27 24.48 6.33
N SER A 17 -9.60 23.40 7.02
CA SER A 17 -8.69 22.27 7.20
C SER A 17 -8.44 21.64 5.82
N PHE A 18 -7.28 21.91 5.24
CA PHE A 18 -6.79 21.17 4.07
C PHE A 18 -6.51 19.73 4.51
N THR A 19 -7.50 18.86 4.37
CA THR A 19 -7.28 17.42 4.45
C THR A 19 -6.60 16.99 3.15
N PHE A 20 -5.29 16.82 3.19
CA PHE A 20 -4.60 16.14 2.10
C PHE A 20 -5.07 14.69 2.11
N ALA A 21 -5.65 14.24 1.00
CA ALA A 21 -5.95 12.82 0.84
C ALA A 21 -4.62 12.05 0.90
N GLU A 22 -4.40 11.31 1.99
CA GLU A 22 -3.23 10.48 2.17
C GLU A 22 -3.22 9.41 1.08
N ASP A 23 -2.15 9.36 0.27
CA ASP A 23 -1.98 8.31 -0.72
C ASP A 23 -1.48 7.02 -0.05
N ILE A 24 -1.05 6.04 -0.86
CA ILE A 24 -0.57 4.76 -0.34
C ILE A 24 0.89 4.78 0.11
N THR A 25 1.60 5.92 0.03
CA THR A 25 2.98 5.99 0.52
C THR A 25 3.03 5.77 2.04
N GLY A 26 4.15 5.23 2.52
CA GLY A 26 4.38 4.92 3.93
C GLY A 26 4.61 3.43 4.20
N LEU A 27 4.63 3.08 5.49
CA LEU A 27 4.90 1.72 5.95
C LEU A 27 3.61 0.90 6.10
N TRP A 28 3.67 -0.34 5.64
CA TRP A 28 2.54 -1.26 5.62
C TRP A 28 2.92 -2.63 6.17
N GLN A 29 2.19 -3.07 7.19
CA GLN A 29 2.28 -4.43 7.72
C GLN A 29 1.44 -5.38 6.86
N SER A 30 2.10 -6.26 6.14
CA SER A 30 1.46 -7.37 5.44
C SER A 30 0.99 -8.45 6.41
N ILE A 31 -0.19 -9.01 6.15
CA ILE A 31 -0.85 -10.03 6.97
C ILE A 31 -0.93 -11.34 6.19
N ASP A 32 -0.64 -12.45 6.86
CA ASP A 32 -0.83 -13.78 6.33
C ASP A 32 -2.32 -14.10 6.25
N ASP A 33 -2.80 -14.40 5.05
CA ASP A 33 -4.22 -14.63 4.78
C ASP A 33 -4.75 -15.94 5.37
N LYS A 34 -3.87 -16.88 5.74
CA LYS A 34 -4.24 -18.17 6.35
C LYS A 34 -4.24 -18.11 7.87
N THR A 35 -3.27 -17.41 8.45
CA THR A 35 -3.01 -17.41 9.90
C THR A 35 -3.39 -16.10 10.59
N GLY A 36 -3.59 -15.01 9.85
CA GLY A 36 -3.80 -13.67 10.40
C GLY A 36 -2.55 -13.04 11.02
N ALA A 37 -1.41 -13.74 11.00
CA ALA A 37 -0.18 -13.25 11.61
C ALA A 37 0.51 -12.17 10.74
N PRO A 38 1.17 -11.18 11.35
CA PRO A 38 2.08 -10.27 10.66
C PRO A 38 3.18 -11.02 9.92
N LYS A 39 3.44 -10.69 8.65
CA LYS A 39 4.48 -11.31 7.82
C LYS A 39 5.71 -10.43 7.60
N ALA A 40 5.49 -9.20 7.16
CA ALA A 40 6.56 -8.28 6.78
C ALA A 40 6.07 -6.83 6.78
N LEU A 41 6.97 -5.89 7.08
CA LEU A 41 6.76 -4.47 6.79
C LEU A 41 7.26 -4.15 5.39
N VAL A 42 6.42 -3.44 4.64
CA VAL A 42 6.70 -2.99 3.29
C VAL A 42 6.57 -1.47 3.24
N GLU A 43 7.61 -0.79 2.80
CA GLU A 43 7.59 0.65 2.53
C GLU A 43 7.10 0.88 1.09
N ILE A 44 5.99 1.59 0.94
CA ILE A 44 5.51 2.05 -0.37
C ILE A 44 6.01 3.46 -0.62
N ARG A 45 6.67 3.64 -1.77
CA ARG A 45 7.20 4.91 -2.25
C ARG A 45 6.69 5.23 -3.64
N LYS A 46 6.56 6.52 -3.94
CA LYS A 46 6.21 7.00 -5.28
C LYS A 46 7.48 7.20 -6.10
N GLU A 47 7.52 6.61 -7.29
CA GLU A 47 8.60 6.75 -8.25
C GLU A 47 8.47 8.05 -9.07
N ALA A 48 9.57 8.51 -9.67
CA ALA A 48 9.60 9.70 -10.52
C ALA A 48 8.63 9.62 -11.72
N ASN A 49 8.34 8.41 -12.22
CA ASN A 49 7.38 8.18 -13.31
C ASN A 49 5.91 8.16 -12.84
N GLY A 50 5.63 8.48 -11.57
CA GLY A 50 4.31 8.53 -10.96
C GLY A 50 3.70 7.16 -10.60
N THR A 51 4.44 6.06 -10.82
CA THR A 51 4.07 4.74 -10.27
C THR A 51 4.51 4.61 -8.81
N TYR A 52 4.10 3.53 -8.16
CA TYR A 52 4.45 3.20 -6.79
C TYR A 52 5.21 1.87 -6.77
N ALA A 53 6.26 1.81 -5.96
CA ALA A 53 7.02 0.61 -5.64
C ALA A 53 6.89 0.30 -4.15
N GLY A 54 6.96 -0.98 -3.79
CA GLY A 54 6.88 -1.45 -2.41
C GLY A 54 8.09 -2.28 -2.04
N LYS A 55 8.92 -1.78 -1.13
CA LYS A 55 10.16 -2.41 -0.65
C LYS A 55 9.92 -3.17 0.66
N VAL A 56 10.36 -4.42 0.75
CA VAL A 56 10.36 -5.13 2.04
C VAL A 56 11.45 -4.52 2.93
N VAL A 57 11.09 -3.95 4.08
CA VAL A 57 12.04 -3.35 5.03
C VAL A 57 12.28 -4.22 6.26
N LYS A 58 11.32 -5.11 6.59
CA LYS A 58 11.45 -6.06 7.70
C LYS A 58 10.61 -7.28 7.45
N ILE A 59 11.10 -8.45 7.86
CA ILE A 59 10.31 -9.68 7.94
C ILE A 59 10.00 -9.94 9.41
N THR A 60 8.76 -10.32 9.72
CA THR A 60 8.32 -10.59 11.08
C THR A 60 8.44 -12.09 11.35
N PRO A 61 9.34 -12.52 12.27
CA PRO A 61 9.38 -13.91 12.71
C PRO A 61 8.06 -14.31 13.35
N ARG A 62 7.65 -15.57 13.19
CA ARG A 62 6.48 -16.12 13.88
C ARG A 62 6.78 -17.52 14.38
N THR A 63 6.16 -17.91 15.48
CA THR A 63 6.32 -19.24 16.07
C THR A 63 6.00 -20.32 15.04
N GLY A 64 6.90 -21.30 14.89
CA GLY A 64 6.73 -22.41 13.94
C GLY A 64 7.01 -22.07 12.47
N TYR A 65 7.53 -20.86 12.16
CA TYR A 65 7.95 -20.51 10.80
C TYR A 65 9.23 -19.68 10.84
N THR A 66 10.30 -20.25 10.28
CA THR A 66 11.53 -19.53 9.97
C THR A 66 11.36 -18.84 8.63
N PRO A 67 11.39 -17.50 8.57
CA PRO A 67 11.32 -16.80 7.30
C PRO A 67 12.53 -17.10 6.42
N LYS A 68 12.31 -17.12 5.10
CA LYS A 68 13.41 -17.21 4.15
C LYS A 68 14.18 -15.88 4.15
N GLU A 69 15.51 -15.95 4.10
CA GLU A 69 16.35 -14.76 4.03
C GLU A 69 16.55 -14.29 2.59
N THR A 70 16.65 -15.23 1.66
CA THR A 70 16.83 -14.98 0.23
C THR A 70 15.59 -15.36 -0.58
N CYS A 71 15.41 -14.68 -1.70
CA CYS A 71 14.33 -14.92 -2.65
C CYS A 71 14.47 -16.30 -3.28
N VAL A 72 13.43 -17.14 -3.16
CA VAL A 72 13.41 -18.53 -3.64
C VAL A 72 12.86 -18.58 -5.06
N ASP A 73 13.58 -19.23 -5.98
CA ASP A 73 13.21 -19.41 -7.39
C ASP A 73 12.89 -18.10 -8.13
N CYS A 74 13.43 -16.98 -7.65
CA CYS A 74 13.09 -15.68 -8.19
C CYS A 74 13.78 -15.42 -9.53
N PRO A 75 13.04 -14.95 -10.55
CA PRO A 75 13.62 -14.64 -11.85
C PRO A 75 14.53 -13.40 -11.75
N ALA A 76 15.39 -13.21 -12.75
CA ALA A 76 16.12 -11.96 -12.88
C ALA A 76 15.14 -10.76 -12.91
N PRO A 77 15.46 -9.63 -12.26
CA PRO A 77 16.72 -9.30 -11.58
C PRO A 77 16.76 -9.64 -10.07
N TYR A 78 15.88 -10.53 -9.59
CA TYR A 78 15.68 -10.83 -8.17
C TYR A 78 16.37 -12.12 -7.70
N THR A 79 17.02 -12.84 -8.61
CA THR A 79 17.67 -14.13 -8.34
C THR A 79 18.66 -14.04 -7.17
N ASN A 80 18.47 -14.92 -6.16
CA ASN A 80 19.28 -15.04 -4.94
C ASN A 80 19.46 -13.74 -4.13
N LYS A 81 18.61 -12.73 -4.33
CA LYS A 81 18.68 -11.49 -3.55
C LYS A 81 18.08 -11.68 -2.16
N PRO A 82 18.61 -11.00 -1.12
CA PRO A 82 17.97 -10.95 0.20
C PRO A 82 16.54 -10.43 0.06
N ILE A 83 15.57 -11.03 0.76
CA ILE A 83 14.17 -10.61 0.70
C ILE A 83 14.01 -9.19 1.25
N VAL A 84 14.68 -8.88 2.36
CA VAL A 84 14.77 -7.52 2.88
C VAL A 84 15.57 -6.67 1.89
N GLY A 85 14.97 -5.57 1.44
CA GLY A 85 15.52 -4.66 0.43
C GLY A 85 14.90 -4.80 -0.96
N LEU A 86 14.17 -5.90 -1.23
CA LEU A 86 13.51 -6.12 -2.52
C LEU A 86 12.27 -5.26 -2.70
N ASP A 87 12.15 -4.67 -3.88
CA ASP A 87 10.91 -4.07 -4.36
C ASP A 87 9.97 -5.20 -4.83
N VAL A 88 9.15 -5.70 -3.91
CA VAL A 88 8.18 -6.77 -4.16
C VAL A 88 6.93 -6.26 -4.85
N VAL A 89 6.60 -4.97 -4.74
CA VAL A 89 5.54 -4.31 -5.52
C VAL A 89 6.19 -3.37 -6.52
N THR A 90 5.77 -3.42 -7.78
CA THR A 90 6.30 -2.55 -8.85
C THR A 90 5.19 -2.10 -9.79
N GLY A 91 5.34 -0.91 -10.39
CA GLY A 91 4.47 -0.42 -11.46
C GLY A 91 3.03 -0.10 -11.06
N LEU A 92 2.69 -0.18 -9.77
CA LEU A 92 1.36 0.13 -9.27
C LEU A 92 1.06 1.61 -9.56
N LYS A 93 -0.10 1.94 -10.11
CA LYS A 93 -0.42 3.30 -10.52
C LYS A 93 -1.75 3.73 -9.92
N TYR A 94 -1.84 4.98 -9.48
CA TYR A 94 -3.11 5.58 -9.12
C TYR A 94 -4.07 5.54 -10.31
N SER A 95 -5.33 5.18 -10.07
CA SER A 95 -6.38 5.16 -11.09
C SER A 95 -7.43 6.22 -10.79
N GLU A 96 -8.34 5.94 -9.86
CA GLU A 96 -9.44 6.84 -9.49
C GLU A 96 -9.86 6.58 -8.04
N GLY A 97 -10.32 7.63 -7.37
CA GLY A 97 -10.77 7.56 -5.98
C GLY A 97 -9.69 6.98 -5.08
N LEU A 98 -9.93 5.77 -4.55
CA LEU A 98 -9.00 5.05 -3.67
C LEU A 98 -8.35 3.84 -4.35
N ASN A 99 -8.46 3.73 -5.68
CA ASN A 99 -8.03 2.55 -6.44
C ASN A 99 -6.68 2.75 -7.13
N TYR A 100 -5.91 1.67 -7.15
CA TYR A 100 -4.60 1.57 -7.78
C TYR A 100 -4.53 0.30 -8.64
N THR A 101 -3.98 0.40 -9.84
CA THR A 101 -4.01 -0.66 -10.86
C THR A 101 -2.65 -0.84 -11.54
N ASN A 102 -2.55 -1.82 -12.45
CA ASN A 102 -1.37 -2.12 -13.27
C ASN A 102 -0.10 -2.53 -12.50
N GLY A 103 -0.22 -2.79 -11.20
CA GLY A 103 0.90 -3.23 -10.39
C GLY A 103 1.27 -4.68 -10.68
N ARG A 104 2.49 -5.03 -10.28
CA ARG A 104 2.96 -6.42 -10.18
C ARG A 104 3.44 -6.67 -8.76
N ILE A 105 3.21 -7.88 -8.26
CA ILE A 105 3.70 -8.32 -6.95
C ILE A 105 4.49 -9.61 -7.08
N LEU A 106 5.72 -9.62 -6.56
CA LEU A 106 6.59 -10.78 -6.43
C LEU A 106 6.30 -11.46 -5.09
N ASP A 107 6.02 -12.76 -5.10
CA ASP A 107 6.09 -13.59 -3.89
C ASP A 107 7.52 -14.14 -3.75
N PRO A 108 8.33 -13.61 -2.80
CA PRO A 108 9.73 -13.99 -2.69
C PRO A 108 9.92 -15.42 -2.14
N ASN A 109 8.86 -16.08 -1.66
CA ASN A 109 8.94 -17.47 -1.21
C ASN A 109 8.75 -18.49 -2.35
N THR A 110 8.24 -18.05 -3.50
CA THR A 110 7.94 -18.94 -4.63
C THR A 110 8.46 -18.42 -5.98
N GLY A 111 9.03 -17.22 -6.02
CA GLY A 111 9.53 -16.58 -7.24
C GLY A 111 8.45 -16.11 -8.20
N LYS A 112 7.17 -16.38 -7.88
CA LYS A 112 6.04 -16.07 -8.76
C LYS A 112 5.73 -14.60 -8.74
N ILE A 113 5.49 -14.04 -9.93
CA ILE A 113 5.08 -12.65 -10.12
C ILE A 113 3.63 -12.64 -10.60
N TYR A 114 2.80 -11.87 -9.92
CA TYR A 114 1.38 -11.74 -10.20
C TYR A 114 1.07 -10.32 -10.66
N SER A 115 0.07 -10.16 -11.53
CA SER A 115 -0.58 -8.87 -11.70
C SER A 115 -1.31 -8.51 -10.43
N MET A 116 -1.34 -7.23 -10.06
CA MET A 116 -2.03 -6.78 -8.87
C MET A 116 -2.76 -5.45 -9.03
N LYS A 117 -3.79 -5.29 -8.21
CA LYS A 117 -4.46 -4.02 -7.94
C LYS A 117 -4.60 -3.82 -6.44
N ALA A 118 -4.71 -2.57 -6.01
CA ALA A 118 -4.92 -2.23 -4.61
C ALA A 118 -6.06 -1.21 -4.45
N LYS A 119 -6.71 -1.25 -3.30
CA LYS A 119 -7.70 -0.25 -2.89
C LYS A 119 -7.41 0.20 -1.47
N LEU A 120 -7.17 1.50 -1.30
CA LEU A 120 -7.02 2.12 0.01
C LEU A 120 -8.40 2.22 0.67
N SER A 121 -8.49 1.95 1.97
CA SER A 121 -9.71 2.18 2.73
C SER A 121 -9.95 3.68 2.91
N ALA A 122 -11.21 4.08 3.08
CA ALA A 122 -11.56 5.50 3.22
C ALA A 122 -10.90 6.18 4.42
N ASN A 123 -10.56 5.43 5.47
CA ASN A 123 -9.83 5.93 6.63
C ASN A 123 -8.29 5.86 6.49
N GLY A 124 -7.77 5.47 5.33
CA GLY A 124 -6.32 5.37 5.08
C GLY A 124 -5.61 4.19 5.77
N LYS A 125 -6.27 3.44 6.65
CA LYS A 125 -5.61 2.46 7.54
C LYS A 125 -5.39 1.06 6.94
N ARG A 126 -6.09 0.72 5.86
CA ARG A 126 -6.03 -0.61 5.24
C ARG A 126 -5.81 -0.49 3.74
N LEU A 127 -4.90 -1.29 3.23
CA LEU A 127 -4.70 -1.47 1.80
C LEU A 127 -5.18 -2.87 1.42
N HIS A 128 -6.24 -2.94 0.62
CA HIS A 128 -6.78 -4.18 0.10
C HIS A 128 -6.06 -4.52 -1.21
N LEU A 129 -5.23 -5.54 -1.21
CA LEU A 129 -4.50 -6.00 -2.38
C LEU A 129 -5.22 -7.19 -3.01
N ARG A 130 -5.17 -7.28 -4.34
CA ARG A 130 -5.59 -8.47 -5.08
C ARG A 130 -4.54 -8.83 -6.12
N GLY A 131 -3.91 -9.99 -5.94
CA GLY A 131 -2.96 -10.57 -6.90
C GLY A 131 -3.63 -11.65 -7.76
N TYR A 132 -3.31 -11.71 -9.05
CA TYR A 132 -3.94 -12.63 -10.01
C TYR A 132 -3.03 -12.94 -11.20
N LEU A 133 -3.33 -14.05 -11.90
CA LEU A 133 -2.75 -14.40 -13.20
C LEU A 133 -3.84 -14.24 -14.27
N GLY A 134 -3.61 -13.40 -15.27
CA GLY A 134 -4.59 -13.12 -16.33
C GLY A 134 -5.79 -12.33 -15.82
N VAL A 135 -6.89 -13.00 -15.47
CA VAL A 135 -8.15 -12.35 -15.04
C VAL A 135 -8.22 -12.14 -13.53
N SER A 136 -8.60 -10.93 -13.11
CA SER A 136 -8.63 -10.61 -11.68
C SER A 136 -9.66 -11.42 -10.88
N ALA A 137 -10.69 -12.00 -11.51
CA ALA A 137 -11.70 -12.83 -10.85
C ALA A 137 -11.11 -14.09 -10.18
N LEU A 138 -10.00 -14.64 -10.68
CA LEU A 138 -9.36 -15.86 -10.17
C LEU A 138 -8.12 -15.58 -9.29
N GLY A 139 -8.11 -14.42 -8.64
CA GLY A 139 -7.00 -13.95 -7.79
C GLY A 139 -7.13 -14.28 -6.31
N ARG A 140 -6.09 -13.95 -5.54
CA ARG A 140 -6.07 -13.98 -4.07
C ARG A 140 -6.07 -12.56 -3.52
N ASN A 141 -6.79 -12.37 -2.42
CA ASN A 141 -6.82 -11.10 -1.70
C ASN A 141 -5.81 -11.13 -0.55
N GLN A 142 -5.23 -9.97 -0.25
CA GLN A 142 -4.47 -9.72 0.97
C GLN A 142 -4.89 -8.38 1.54
N ILE A 143 -4.72 -8.22 2.86
CA ILE A 143 -4.92 -6.95 3.55
C ILE A 143 -3.59 -6.57 4.17
N TRP A 144 -3.15 -5.35 3.89
CA TRP A 144 -2.06 -4.73 4.61
C TRP A 144 -2.62 -3.63 5.52
N ILE A 145 -2.00 -3.48 6.69
CA ILE A 145 -2.39 -2.52 7.71
C ILE A 145 -1.33 -1.42 7.74
N ARG A 146 -1.73 -0.15 7.72
CA ARG A 146 -0.79 0.96 7.82
C ARG A 146 -0.04 0.86 9.15
N ALA A 147 1.29 0.88 9.10
CA ALA A 147 2.14 0.96 10.28
C ALA A 147 2.43 2.45 10.50
N GLU A 148 2.07 2.93 11.69
CA GLU A 148 2.13 4.35 12.09
C GLU A 148 3.52 4.97 11.94
#